data_AF-A0A444KIU9-F1
#
_entry.id   AF-A0A444KIU9-F1
#
_cell.length_a   1.000
_cell.length_b   1.000
_cell.length_c   1.000
_cell.angle_alpha   90.00
_cell.angle_beta   90.00
_cell.angle_gamma   90.00
#
_symmetry.space_group_name_H-M   'P 1'
#
loop_
_entity.id
_entity.type
_entity.pdbx_description
1 polymer ?
#
loop_
_entity_poly.entity_id
_entity_poly.type
_entity_poly.pdbx_seq_one_letter_code
_entity_poly.pdbx_strand_id
1 'polypeptide(L)'
;RYSYLGEVFRQRREGGNEFFQAGIEDLGDRDTAAADARSLADAHALLTLALPGQGLAVTLGDQTVFEAVLAALGLPRGWRMRLARAFGSAPMLEAALADLANPPRNSQLSGPVAALVLDGDLDGLSAHIAGGMEEAGLSASAGRSPSDIARRLIEKAELRSVRLSNEAFAALKGFLAIDVPLNNAAQALESFASGAGLSLGMALDNFAARARAIEMHGLPMADIRYDAAFGRPLDYYTGLVFEIAAKRVERPLAGGGRYDRLLTLLGAKTPIPGVGFSVWLDRIEALREKAR
;
A
#
# COMPACT_ATOMS: atom_id res chain seq x y z
N ARG A 1 -8.44 -19.77 -12.71
CA ARG A 1 -8.55 -18.36 -13.14
C ARG A 1 -9.99 -18.06 -13.47
N TYR A 2 -10.50 -16.93 -13.01
CA TYR A 2 -11.89 -16.52 -13.19
C TYR A 2 -11.92 -15.19 -13.94
N SER A 3 -12.90 -15.00 -14.81
CA SER A 3 -13.18 -13.71 -15.44
C SER A 3 -14.59 -13.25 -15.10
N TYR A 4 -14.79 -11.93 -15.07
CA TYR A 4 -16.10 -11.35 -14.80
C TYR A 4 -16.34 -10.10 -15.64
N LEU A 5 -17.62 -9.80 -15.81
CA LEU A 5 -18.16 -8.54 -16.30
C LEU A 5 -19.38 -8.24 -15.44
N GLY A 6 -19.38 -7.09 -14.77
CA GLY A 6 -20.46 -6.76 -13.85
C GLY A 6 -20.52 -5.28 -13.51
N GLU A 7 -21.67 -4.90 -13.00
CA GLU A 7 -21.96 -3.55 -12.56
C GLU A 7 -21.41 -3.32 -11.15
N VAL A 8 -20.83 -2.14 -10.95
CA VAL A 8 -20.19 -1.73 -9.69
C VAL A 8 -20.79 -0.42 -9.22
N PHE A 9 -21.08 -0.38 -7.92
CA PHE A 9 -21.64 0.78 -7.26
C PHE A 9 -20.56 1.46 -6.42
N ARG A 10 -20.30 2.75 -6.68
CA ARG A 10 -19.40 3.57 -5.85
C ARG A 10 -19.97 4.97 -5.70
N GLN A 11 -20.13 5.41 -4.46
CA GLN A 11 -20.44 6.80 -4.18
C GLN A 11 -19.28 7.68 -4.63
N ARG A 12 -19.51 8.50 -5.65
CA ARG A 12 -18.53 9.46 -6.19
C ARG A 12 -18.98 10.89 -5.86
N ARG A 13 -18.02 11.81 -5.78
CA ARG A 13 -18.33 13.25 -5.67
C ARG A 13 -18.97 13.79 -6.94
N GLU A 14 -18.61 13.22 -8.10
CA GLU A 14 -19.07 13.63 -9.42
C GLU A 14 -19.34 12.40 -10.31
N GLY A 15 -20.35 12.52 -11.20
CA GLY A 15 -20.75 11.49 -12.17
C GLY A 15 -21.73 10.44 -11.62
N GLY A 16 -21.97 9.40 -12.43
CA GLY A 16 -22.83 8.27 -12.04
C GLY A 16 -22.20 7.42 -10.93
N ASN A 17 -23.05 6.90 -10.03
CA ASN A 17 -22.64 6.01 -8.94
C ASN A 17 -22.56 4.54 -9.38
N GLU A 18 -22.88 4.25 -10.64
CA GLU A 18 -23.02 2.93 -11.23
C GLU A 18 -22.21 2.91 -12.54
N PHE A 19 -21.40 1.88 -12.73
CA PHE A 19 -20.55 1.69 -13.91
C PHE A 19 -20.09 0.24 -14.02
N PHE A 20 -19.80 -0.22 -15.24
CA PHE A 20 -19.31 -1.57 -15.46
C PHE A 20 -17.81 -1.71 -15.24
N GLN A 21 -17.41 -2.84 -14.66
CA GLN A 21 -16.04 -3.33 -14.68
C GLN A 21 -15.99 -4.76 -15.23
N ALA A 22 -14.90 -5.05 -15.92
CA ALA A 22 -14.52 -6.42 -16.26
C ALA A 22 -13.14 -6.72 -15.69
N GLY A 23 -12.81 -7.99 -15.48
CA GLY A 23 -11.53 -8.34 -14.89
C GLY A 23 -11.22 -9.83 -14.94
N ILE A 24 -10.00 -10.15 -14.52
CA ILE A 24 -9.53 -11.53 -14.36
C ILE A 24 -8.89 -11.65 -12.98
N GLU A 25 -9.27 -12.69 -12.25
CA GLU A 25 -8.69 -13.06 -10.96
C GLU A 25 -8.01 -14.44 -11.07
N ASP A 26 -6.73 -14.48 -10.68
CA ASP A 26 -5.94 -15.69 -10.53
C ASP A 26 -5.80 -16.00 -9.04
N LEU A 27 -6.31 -17.17 -8.65
CA LEU A 27 -6.42 -17.59 -7.25
C LEU A 27 -5.73 -18.93 -7.07
N GLY A 28 -4.79 -19.00 -6.14
CA GLY A 28 -4.12 -20.23 -5.71
C GLY A 28 -2.79 -20.54 -6.42
N ASP A 29 -2.41 -19.79 -7.46
CA ASP A 29 -1.08 -19.96 -8.08
C ASP A 29 0.02 -19.52 -7.10
N ARG A 30 0.99 -20.41 -6.89
CA ARG A 30 2.10 -20.23 -5.94
C ARG A 30 3.35 -19.70 -6.61
N ASP A 31 3.46 -19.80 -7.93
CA ASP A 31 4.49 -19.07 -8.68
C ASP A 31 4.03 -17.61 -8.83
N THR A 32 4.29 -16.84 -7.77
CA THR A 32 3.78 -15.47 -7.68
C THR A 32 4.35 -14.59 -8.79
N ALA A 33 5.64 -14.71 -9.09
CA ALA A 33 6.29 -13.98 -10.17
C ALA A 33 5.60 -14.23 -11.52
N ALA A 34 5.35 -15.49 -11.87
CA ALA A 34 4.67 -15.84 -13.11
C ALA A 34 3.21 -15.38 -13.13
N ALA A 35 2.46 -15.60 -12.04
CA ALA A 35 1.05 -15.20 -11.94
C ALA A 35 0.88 -13.68 -12.05
N ASP A 36 1.78 -12.92 -11.44
CA ASP A 36 1.76 -11.47 -11.44
C ASP A 36 2.10 -10.88 -12.80
N ALA A 37 3.14 -11.42 -13.46
CA ALA A 37 3.49 -11.05 -14.82
C ALA A 37 2.36 -11.35 -15.81
N ARG A 38 1.72 -12.51 -15.68
CA ARG A 38 0.58 -12.93 -16.48
C ARG A 38 -0.62 -11.99 -16.31
N SER A 39 -0.91 -11.58 -15.07
CA SER A 39 -2.01 -10.65 -14.77
C SER A 39 -1.81 -9.28 -15.43
N LEU A 40 -0.60 -8.73 -15.34
CA LEU A 40 -0.24 -7.49 -16.03
C LEU A 40 -0.32 -7.64 -17.56
N ALA A 41 0.22 -8.74 -18.10
CA ALA A 41 0.21 -9.02 -19.53
C ALA A 41 -1.22 -9.15 -20.09
N ASP A 42 -2.11 -9.85 -19.38
CA ASP A 42 -3.51 -10.00 -19.79
C ASP A 42 -4.25 -8.65 -19.75
N ALA A 43 -4.00 -7.81 -18.74
CA ALA A 43 -4.57 -6.46 -18.68
C ALA A 43 -4.09 -5.59 -19.86
N HIS A 44 -2.79 -5.64 -20.17
CA HIS A 44 -2.19 -4.91 -21.28
C HIS A 44 -2.72 -5.40 -22.63
N ALA A 45 -2.80 -6.72 -22.82
CA ALA A 45 -3.32 -7.33 -24.04
C ALA A 45 -4.79 -6.99 -24.27
N LEU A 46 -5.63 -7.05 -23.22
CA LEU A 46 -7.03 -6.65 -23.27
C LEU A 46 -7.17 -5.20 -23.76
N LEU A 47 -6.43 -4.27 -23.17
CA LEU A 47 -6.47 -2.86 -23.57
C LEU A 47 -5.96 -2.65 -24.99
N THR A 48 -4.92 -3.36 -25.40
CA THR A 48 -4.37 -3.29 -26.77
C THR A 48 -5.40 -3.74 -27.81
N LEU A 49 -6.16 -4.80 -27.50
CA LEU A 49 -7.25 -5.28 -28.36
C LEU A 49 -8.43 -4.31 -28.38
N ALA A 50 -8.76 -3.70 -27.25
CA ALA A 50 -9.88 -2.75 -27.14
C ALA A 50 -9.59 -1.37 -27.76
N LEU A 51 -8.32 -0.97 -27.78
CA LEU A 51 -7.84 0.35 -28.22
C LEU A 51 -6.68 0.21 -29.21
N PRO A 52 -6.90 -0.34 -30.41
CA PRO A 52 -5.84 -0.58 -31.38
C PRO A 52 -5.17 0.74 -31.78
N GLY A 53 -3.83 0.75 -31.77
CA GLY A 53 -3.01 1.94 -32.11
C GLY A 53 -2.88 2.97 -30.98
N GLN A 54 -3.60 2.82 -29.87
CA GLN A 54 -3.45 3.69 -28.71
C GLN A 54 -2.22 3.27 -27.90
N GLY A 55 -1.27 4.18 -27.70
CA GLY A 55 -0.15 3.95 -26.80
C GLY A 55 -0.62 3.82 -25.35
N LEU A 56 -0.18 2.75 -24.67
CA LEU A 56 -0.45 2.49 -23.26
C LEU A 56 0.77 2.87 -22.39
N ALA A 57 0.51 3.38 -21.19
CA ALA A 57 1.50 3.67 -20.17
C ALA A 57 1.19 2.80 -18.95
N VAL A 58 2.19 2.07 -18.46
CA VAL A 58 2.06 1.20 -17.29
C VAL A 58 2.87 1.80 -16.14
N THR A 59 2.25 1.93 -14.98
CA THR A 59 2.94 2.26 -13.71
C THR A 59 2.88 1.06 -12.79
N LEU A 60 4.03 0.67 -12.24
CA LEU A 60 4.18 -0.41 -11.28
C LEU A 60 4.68 0.12 -9.93
N GLY A 61 4.23 -0.54 -8.87
CA GLY A 61 4.76 -0.41 -7.53
C GLY A 61 4.73 -1.76 -6.82
N ASP A 62 5.41 -1.87 -5.69
CA ASP A 62 5.51 -3.14 -4.95
C ASP A 62 5.48 -2.91 -3.44
N GLN A 63 4.38 -3.33 -2.82
CA GLN A 63 4.18 -3.21 -1.39
C GLN A 63 5.12 -4.10 -0.58
N THR A 64 5.51 -5.27 -1.10
CA THR A 64 6.45 -6.17 -0.42
C THR A 64 7.84 -5.52 -0.34
N VAL A 65 8.28 -4.85 -1.41
CA VAL A 65 9.55 -4.10 -1.41
C VAL A 65 9.49 -2.94 -0.42
N PHE A 66 8.41 -2.16 -0.42
CA PHE A 66 8.24 -1.06 0.53
C PHE A 66 8.26 -1.55 2.00
N GLU A 67 7.50 -2.60 2.32
CA GLU A 67 7.49 -3.19 3.66
C GLU A 67 8.86 -3.73 4.08
N ALA A 68 9.63 -4.30 3.14
CA ALA A 68 11.00 -4.76 3.40
C ALA A 68 11.95 -3.59 3.73
N VAL A 69 11.83 -2.46 3.02
CA VAL A 69 12.59 -1.23 3.35
C VAL A 69 12.22 -0.73 4.74
N LEU A 70 10.93 -0.63 5.06
CA LEU A 70 10.48 -0.20 6.39
C LEU A 70 11.00 -1.12 7.51
N ALA A 71 11.08 -2.43 7.25
CA ALA A 71 11.64 -3.39 8.19
C ALA A 71 13.16 -3.22 8.34
N ALA A 72 13.90 -3.06 7.25
CA ALA A 72 15.35 -2.90 7.25
C ALA A 72 15.81 -1.57 7.90
N LEU A 73 14.99 -0.53 7.83
CA LEU A 73 15.24 0.76 8.51
C LEU A 73 15.09 0.70 10.04
N GLY A 74 14.68 -0.44 10.61
CA GLY A 74 14.55 -0.60 12.06
C GLY A 74 13.40 0.21 12.68
N LEU A 75 12.45 0.68 11.87
CA LEU A 75 11.29 1.46 12.32
C LEU A 75 10.45 0.68 13.34
N PRO A 76 9.89 1.31 14.39
CA PRO A 76 8.96 0.64 15.29
C PRO A 76 7.75 0.05 14.56
N ARG A 77 7.23 -1.06 15.07
CA ARG A 77 6.11 -1.79 14.44
C ARG A 77 4.93 -0.90 14.09
N GLY A 78 4.52 0.00 14.99
CA GLY A 78 3.37 0.88 14.72
C GLY A 78 3.63 1.89 13.59
N TRP A 79 4.85 2.40 13.47
CA TRP A 79 5.24 3.25 12.33
C TRP A 79 5.28 2.48 11.03
N ARG A 80 5.84 1.26 11.04
CA ARG A 80 5.81 0.39 9.85
C ARG A 80 4.38 0.14 9.38
N MET A 81 3.48 -0.20 10.30
CA MET A 81 2.06 -0.41 10.00
C MET A 81 1.37 0.87 9.49
N ARG A 82 1.69 2.02 10.09
CA ARG A 82 1.11 3.31 9.68
C ARG A 82 1.55 3.69 8.27
N LEU A 83 2.85 3.58 7.97
CA LEU A 83 3.40 3.88 6.65
C LEU A 83 2.91 2.88 5.61
N ALA A 84 2.89 1.57 5.91
CA ALA A 84 2.35 0.54 5.03
C ALA A 84 0.87 0.76 4.68
N ARG A 85 0.05 1.24 5.63
CA ARG A 85 -1.36 1.61 5.34
C ARG A 85 -1.51 2.91 4.55
N ALA A 86 -0.56 3.82 4.70
CA ALA A 86 -0.53 5.05 3.94
C ALA A 86 -0.02 4.82 2.50
N PHE A 87 0.67 3.71 2.26
CA PHE A 87 1.20 3.30 0.96
C PHE A 87 0.04 3.10 -0.03
N GLY A 88 -0.05 3.99 -1.02
CA GLY A 88 -1.15 4.02 -1.99
C GLY A 88 -2.13 5.18 -1.83
N SER A 89 -1.89 6.07 -0.86
CA SER A 89 -2.50 7.39 -0.79
C SER A 89 -1.39 8.42 -0.56
N ALA A 90 -0.97 9.11 -1.63
CA ALA A 90 0.09 10.12 -1.55
C ALA A 90 -0.16 11.15 -0.41
N PRO A 91 -1.36 11.71 -0.23
CA PRO A 91 -1.62 12.63 0.89
C PRO A 91 -1.45 11.99 2.26
N MET A 92 -1.86 10.72 2.42
CA MET A 92 -1.69 10.01 3.70
C MET A 92 -0.23 9.66 3.97
N LEU A 93 0.52 9.30 2.92
CA LEU A 93 1.93 8.97 3.02
C LEU A 93 2.74 10.21 3.38
N GLU A 94 2.48 11.34 2.71
CA GLU A 94 3.07 12.64 3.03
C GLU A 94 2.77 13.05 4.48
N ALA A 95 1.51 12.93 4.92
CA ALA A 95 1.13 13.24 6.30
C ALA A 95 1.82 12.31 7.32
N ALA A 96 1.94 11.01 7.00
CA ALA A 96 2.64 10.07 7.86
C ALA A 96 4.15 10.36 7.94
N LEU A 97 4.78 10.74 6.83
CA LEU A 97 6.19 11.16 6.78
C LEU A 97 6.42 12.48 7.52
N ALA A 98 5.50 13.43 7.40
CA ALA A 98 5.56 14.71 8.12
C ALA A 98 5.48 14.50 9.64
N ASP A 99 4.53 13.66 10.09
CA ASP A 99 4.41 13.30 11.51
C ASP A 99 5.64 12.54 12.03
N LEU A 100 6.29 11.75 11.18
CA LEU A 100 7.49 11.00 11.53
C LEU A 100 8.72 11.90 11.66
N ALA A 101 8.83 12.91 10.79
CA ALA A 101 9.89 13.92 10.84
C ALA A 101 9.70 14.90 12.01
N ASN A 102 8.46 15.31 12.27
CA ASN A 102 8.09 16.29 13.28
C ASN A 102 6.93 15.76 14.15
N PRO A 103 7.19 14.84 15.09
CA PRO A 103 6.15 14.32 15.96
C PRO A 103 5.52 15.49 16.73
N PRO A 104 4.19 15.66 16.70
CA PRO A 104 3.53 16.77 17.38
C PRO A 104 3.86 16.72 18.87
N ARG A 105 4.47 17.79 19.40
CA ARG A 105 4.66 17.98 20.84
C ARG A 105 3.28 18.08 21.48
N ASN A 106 3.05 17.33 22.56
CA ASN A 106 1.81 17.26 23.33
C ASN A 106 1.01 18.57 23.32
N SER A 107 -0.16 18.54 22.68
CA SER A 107 -1.19 19.57 22.85
C SER A 107 -2.51 19.01 23.40
N GLN A 108 -2.57 17.75 23.85
CA GLN A 108 -3.83 17.11 24.26
C GLN A 108 -3.82 16.30 25.57
N LEU A 109 -2.69 16.08 26.24
CA LEU A 109 -2.67 15.36 27.53
C LEU A 109 -2.41 16.34 28.67
N SER A 110 -3.22 16.28 29.73
CA SER A 110 -3.01 17.04 30.97
C SER A 110 -1.72 16.58 31.66
N GLY A 111 -1.10 17.46 32.45
CA GLY A 111 0.20 17.21 33.10
C GLY A 111 0.35 15.86 33.81
N PRO A 112 -0.62 15.43 34.64
CA PRO A 112 -0.57 14.13 35.34
C PRO A 112 -0.60 12.94 34.38
N VAL A 113 -1.47 12.99 33.36
CA VAL A 113 -1.58 11.92 32.35
C VAL A 113 -0.32 11.85 31.50
N ALA A 114 0.23 13.00 31.12
CA ALA A 114 1.46 13.06 30.33
C ALA A 114 2.66 12.44 31.07
N ALA A 115 2.78 12.64 32.38
CA ALA A 115 3.85 12.04 33.19
C ALA A 115 3.69 10.51 33.30
N LEU A 116 2.48 10.03 33.65
CA LEU A 116 2.19 8.59 33.75
C LEU A 116 2.41 7.85 32.41
N VAL A 117 2.05 8.50 31.31
CA VAL A 117 2.29 7.97 29.96
C VAL A 117 3.78 7.95 29.60
N LEU A 118 4.57 8.96 30.03
CA LEU A 118 6.00 9.02 29.79
C LEU A 118 6.75 7.94 30.57
N ASP A 119 6.35 7.71 31.83
CA ASP A 119 6.96 6.72 32.72
C ASP A 119 6.52 5.27 32.40
N GLY A 120 5.58 5.09 31.47
CA GLY A 120 5.01 3.79 31.14
C GLY A 120 4.23 3.16 32.30
N ASP A 121 3.75 3.97 33.24
CA ASP A 121 3.06 3.54 34.46
C ASP A 121 1.62 3.11 34.13
N LEU A 122 1.48 1.86 33.71
CA LEU A 122 0.19 1.28 33.33
C LEU A 122 -0.78 1.29 34.51
N ASP A 123 -0.32 1.00 35.72
CA ASP A 123 -1.17 0.87 36.90
C ASP A 123 -1.64 2.25 37.36
N GLY A 124 -0.74 3.23 37.46
CA GLY A 124 -1.07 4.61 37.78
C GLY A 124 -1.97 5.26 36.74
N LEU A 125 -1.71 5.02 35.44
CA LEU A 125 -2.56 5.54 34.36
C LEU A 125 -3.95 4.88 34.35
N SER A 126 -4.03 3.58 34.59
CA SER A 126 -5.31 2.86 34.69
C SER A 126 -6.14 3.36 35.87
N ALA A 127 -5.51 3.59 37.02
CA ALA A 127 -6.18 4.15 38.20
C ALA A 127 -6.66 5.60 37.95
N HIS A 128 -5.85 6.42 37.29
CA HIS A 128 -6.24 7.78 36.93
C HIS A 128 -7.44 7.81 35.97
N ILE A 129 -7.46 6.93 34.96
CA ILE A 129 -8.59 6.82 34.02
C ILE A 129 -9.84 6.31 34.74
N ALA A 130 -9.71 5.31 35.62
CA ALA A 130 -10.83 4.79 36.39
C ALA A 130 -11.48 5.89 37.27
N GLY A 131 -10.67 6.68 37.98
CA GLY A 131 -11.16 7.81 38.78
C GLY A 131 -11.89 8.86 37.94
N GLY A 132 -11.33 9.24 36.78
CA GLY A 132 -11.99 10.19 35.87
C GLY A 132 -13.30 9.66 35.26
N MET A 133 -13.40 8.34 35.04
CA MET A 133 -14.64 7.71 34.59
C MET A 133 -15.71 7.73 35.69
N GLU A 134 -15.34 7.46 36.93
CA GLU A 134 -16.24 7.52 38.10
C GLU A 134 -16.77 8.95 38.32
N GLU A 135 -15.89 9.95 38.29
CA GLU A 135 -16.26 11.38 38.41
C GLU A 135 -17.22 11.83 37.30
N ALA A 136 -17.09 11.27 36.09
CA ALA A 136 -17.96 11.54 34.95
C ALA A 136 -19.25 10.69 34.94
N GLY A 137 -19.46 9.80 35.91
CA GLY A 137 -20.61 8.89 35.96
C GLY A 137 -20.59 7.78 34.90
N LEU A 138 -19.42 7.46 34.34
CA LEU A 138 -19.23 6.40 33.35
C LEU A 138 -18.88 5.08 34.03
N SER A 139 -19.48 3.98 33.56
CA SER A 139 -19.17 2.65 34.08
C SER A 139 -17.85 2.12 33.53
N ALA A 140 -16.95 1.68 34.42
CA ALA A 140 -15.68 1.05 34.07
C ALA A 140 -15.82 -0.32 33.35
N SER A 141 -17.02 -0.90 33.32
CA SER A 141 -17.31 -2.19 32.68
C SER A 141 -18.08 -2.06 31.36
N ALA A 142 -18.54 -0.87 31.00
CA ALA A 142 -19.24 -0.62 29.74
C ALA A 142 -18.27 -0.06 28.68
N GLY A 143 -17.84 -0.89 27.73
CA GLY A 143 -16.96 -0.49 26.63
C GLY A 143 -15.51 -0.95 26.80
N ARG A 144 -14.54 -0.05 26.64
CA ARG A 144 -13.11 -0.38 26.86
C ARG A 144 -12.77 -0.22 28.33
N SER A 145 -12.05 -1.19 28.89
CA SER A 145 -11.58 -1.11 30.27
C SER A 145 -10.57 0.04 30.45
N PRO A 146 -10.43 0.62 31.65
CA PRO A 146 -9.40 1.62 31.94
C PRO A 146 -7.99 1.15 31.58
N SER A 147 -7.68 -0.14 31.79
CA SER A 147 -6.39 -0.73 31.44
C SER A 147 -6.18 -0.86 29.93
N ASP A 148 -7.22 -1.14 29.15
CA ASP A 148 -7.15 -1.12 27.68
C ASP A 148 -6.92 0.30 27.14
N ILE A 149 -7.55 1.31 27.77
CA ILE A 149 -7.35 2.72 27.40
C ILE A 149 -5.93 3.16 27.76
N ALA A 150 -5.46 2.84 28.97
CA ALA A 150 -4.11 3.14 29.45
C ALA A 150 -3.05 2.53 28.54
N ARG A 151 -3.17 1.23 28.23
CA ARG A 151 -2.26 0.53 27.32
C ARG A 151 -2.20 1.20 25.95
N ARG A 152 -3.35 1.53 25.37
CA ARG A 152 -3.39 2.23 24.07
C ARG A 152 -2.81 3.63 24.11
N LEU A 153 -2.95 4.36 25.22
CA LEU A 153 -2.35 5.68 25.38
C LEU A 153 -0.83 5.60 25.47
N ILE A 154 -0.30 4.65 26.25
CA ILE A 154 1.14 4.37 26.35
C ILE A 154 1.70 3.94 25.00
N GLU A 155 1.09 2.92 24.35
CA GLU A 155 1.49 2.48 23.01
C GLU A 155 1.48 3.64 22.00
N LYS A 156 0.47 4.51 22.03
CA LYS A 156 0.37 5.68 21.14
C LYS A 156 1.45 6.72 21.44
N ALA A 157 1.86 6.86 22.69
CA ALA A 157 2.91 7.79 23.09
C ALA A 157 4.32 7.27 22.79
N GLU A 158 4.59 5.99 23.05
CA GLU A 158 5.84 5.31 22.66
C GLU A 158 6.04 5.35 21.14
N LEU A 159 4.98 5.13 20.37
CA LEU A 159 5.05 5.29 18.91
C LEU A 159 5.39 6.72 18.51
N ARG A 160 4.99 7.73 19.29
CA ARG A 160 5.30 9.15 19.00
C ARG A 160 6.67 9.60 19.50
N SER A 161 7.27 8.90 20.46
CA SER A 161 8.59 9.25 21.01
C SER A 161 9.74 8.78 20.13
N VAL A 162 9.51 7.77 19.28
CA VAL A 162 10.51 7.29 18.34
C VAL A 162 10.60 8.22 17.14
N ARG A 163 11.72 8.95 17.05
CA ARG A 163 12.16 9.64 15.84
C ARG A 163 12.98 8.67 15.00
N LEU A 164 12.77 8.70 13.68
CA LEU A 164 13.77 8.16 12.77
C LEU A 164 15.09 8.89 12.98
N SER A 165 16.20 8.17 12.86
CA SER A 165 17.47 8.84 12.66
C SER A 165 17.42 9.61 11.33
N ASN A 166 18.19 10.69 11.21
CA ASN A 166 18.23 11.48 9.98
C ASN A 166 18.62 10.60 8.78
N GLU A 167 19.49 9.63 9.00
CA GLU A 167 19.95 8.65 8.02
C GLU A 167 18.79 7.76 7.55
N ALA A 168 18.00 7.22 8.48
CA ALA A 168 16.91 6.32 8.13
C ALA A 168 15.73 7.07 7.47
N PHE A 169 15.48 8.33 7.84
CA PHE A 169 14.54 9.18 7.12
C PHE A 169 15.03 9.57 5.73
N ALA A 170 16.32 9.89 5.58
CA ALA A 170 16.94 10.16 4.28
C ALA A 170 16.89 8.92 3.38
N ALA A 171 17.16 7.73 3.91
CA ALA A 171 17.04 6.47 3.19
C ALA A 171 15.59 6.19 2.74
N LEU A 172 14.60 6.43 3.60
CA LEU A 172 13.19 6.30 3.21
C LEU A 172 12.80 7.25 2.08
N LYS A 173 13.25 8.51 2.14
CA LYS A 173 13.06 9.47 1.04
C LYS A 173 13.79 9.05 -0.24
N GLY A 174 15.00 8.53 -0.11
CA GLY A 174 15.79 8.00 -1.22
C GLY A 174 15.08 6.85 -1.91
N PHE A 175 14.50 5.92 -1.15
CA PHE A 175 13.67 4.84 -1.68
C PHE A 175 12.44 5.38 -2.44
N LEU A 176 11.67 6.27 -1.81
CA LEU A 176 10.44 6.82 -2.40
C LEU A 176 10.71 7.70 -3.64
N ALA A 177 11.95 8.13 -3.85
CA ALA A 177 12.36 8.88 -5.04
C ALA A 177 12.77 7.97 -6.22
N ILE A 178 12.78 6.65 -6.04
CA ILE A 178 13.07 5.71 -7.13
C ILE A 178 11.89 5.71 -8.10
N ASP A 179 12.11 6.32 -9.25
CA ASP A 179 11.18 6.41 -10.37
C ASP A 179 11.96 6.17 -11.66
N VAL A 180 11.90 4.95 -12.17
CA VAL A 180 12.74 4.48 -13.28
C VAL A 180 11.99 3.51 -14.18
N PRO A 181 12.42 3.32 -15.45
CA PRO A 181 11.93 2.22 -16.27
C PRO A 181 12.17 0.84 -15.61
N LEU A 182 11.24 -0.10 -15.82
CA LEU A 182 11.25 -1.40 -15.13
C LEU A 182 12.53 -2.22 -15.43
N ASN A 183 13.10 -2.10 -16.62
CA ASN A 183 14.38 -2.75 -16.97
C ASN A 183 15.56 -2.27 -16.11
N ASN A 184 15.48 -1.08 -15.51
CA ASN A 184 16.50 -0.53 -14.63
C ASN A 184 16.12 -0.66 -13.14
N ALA A 185 14.88 -1.04 -12.83
CA ALA A 185 14.34 -0.99 -11.47
C ALA A 185 15.05 -1.93 -10.49
N ALA A 186 15.37 -3.17 -10.90
CA ALA A 186 16.06 -4.12 -10.02
C ALA A 186 17.45 -3.59 -9.63
N GLN A 187 18.22 -3.08 -10.60
CA GLN A 187 19.53 -2.49 -10.36
C GLN A 187 19.43 -1.21 -9.50
N ALA A 188 18.42 -0.37 -9.73
CA ALA A 188 18.20 0.83 -8.93
C ALA A 188 17.91 0.48 -7.45
N LEU A 189 17.07 -0.53 -7.21
CA LEU A 189 16.76 -1.00 -5.87
C LEU A 189 17.97 -1.64 -5.16
N GLU A 190 18.78 -2.42 -5.89
CA GLU A 190 20.04 -2.97 -5.36
C GLU A 190 21.04 -1.87 -5.00
N SER A 191 21.21 -0.88 -5.90
CA SER A 191 22.12 0.26 -5.67
C SER A 191 21.66 1.10 -4.48
N PHE A 192 20.36 1.33 -4.36
CA PHE A 192 19.75 1.99 -3.19
C PHE A 192 20.05 1.20 -1.91
N ALA A 193 19.76 -0.10 -1.88
CA ALA A 193 19.95 -0.93 -0.71
C ALA A 193 21.42 -0.93 -0.25
N SER A 194 22.35 -1.09 -1.19
CA SER A 194 23.79 -1.03 -0.92
C SER A 194 24.22 0.34 -0.39
N GLY A 195 23.80 1.44 -1.04
CA GLY A 195 24.15 2.81 -0.65
C GLY A 195 23.59 3.21 0.72
N ALA A 196 22.43 2.67 1.09
CA ALA A 196 21.80 2.89 2.40
C ALA A 196 22.25 1.86 3.47
N GLY A 197 23.09 0.89 3.11
CA GLY A 197 23.51 -0.19 4.03
C GLY A 197 22.38 -1.12 4.46
N LEU A 198 21.35 -1.28 3.63
CA LEU A 198 20.16 -2.08 3.91
C LEU A 198 20.26 -3.46 3.25
N SER A 199 19.77 -4.49 3.95
CA SER A 199 19.59 -5.83 3.39
C SER A 199 18.11 -6.10 3.15
N LEU A 200 17.71 -6.13 1.88
CA LEU A 200 16.32 -6.37 1.47
C LEU A 200 16.03 -7.85 1.12
N GLY A 201 17.08 -8.68 0.99
CA GLY A 201 16.99 -10.14 0.84
C GLY A 201 15.97 -10.60 -0.20
N MET A 202 15.10 -11.53 0.20
CA MET A 202 14.10 -12.15 -0.68
C MET A 202 13.17 -11.13 -1.38
N ALA A 203 12.98 -9.92 -0.83
CA ALA A 203 12.14 -8.92 -1.49
C ALA A 203 12.74 -8.47 -2.83
N LEU A 204 14.05 -8.29 -2.92
CA LEU A 204 14.74 -7.97 -4.17
C LEU A 204 14.76 -9.17 -5.12
N ASP A 205 15.02 -10.37 -4.60
CA ASP A 205 15.01 -11.60 -5.42
C ASP A 205 13.65 -11.82 -6.08
N ASN A 206 12.57 -11.65 -5.31
CA ASN A 206 11.20 -11.78 -5.79
C ASN A 206 10.84 -10.67 -6.78
N PHE A 207 11.27 -9.42 -6.52
CA PHE A 207 11.06 -8.31 -7.46
C PHE A 207 11.79 -8.58 -8.79
N ALA A 208 13.04 -9.03 -8.75
CA ALA A 208 13.81 -9.36 -9.93
C ALA A 208 13.21 -10.55 -10.70
N ALA A 209 12.74 -11.59 -10.00
CA ALA A 209 12.04 -12.72 -10.62
C ALA A 209 10.76 -12.27 -11.34
N ARG A 210 9.99 -11.38 -10.73
CA ARG A 210 8.79 -10.77 -11.33
C ARG A 210 9.14 -9.92 -12.55
N ALA A 211 10.17 -9.08 -12.48
CA ALA A 211 10.60 -8.27 -13.62
C ALA A 211 11.00 -9.15 -14.82
N ARG A 212 11.76 -10.24 -14.59
CA ARG A 212 12.08 -11.24 -15.62
C ARG A 212 10.83 -11.93 -16.17
N ALA A 213 9.88 -12.28 -15.32
CA ALA A 213 8.62 -12.88 -15.76
C ALA A 213 7.80 -11.92 -16.65
N ILE A 214 7.75 -10.63 -16.31
CA ILE A 214 7.11 -9.59 -17.13
C ILE A 214 7.79 -9.47 -18.50
N GLU A 215 9.12 -9.49 -18.53
CA GLU A 215 9.90 -9.47 -19.79
C GLU A 215 9.60 -10.69 -20.67
N MET A 216 9.51 -11.89 -20.09
CA MET A 216 9.17 -13.12 -20.82
C MET A 216 7.78 -13.09 -21.46
N HIS A 217 6.86 -12.26 -20.95
CA HIS A 217 5.56 -12.01 -21.58
C HIS A 217 5.62 -11.03 -22.77
N GLY A 218 6.80 -10.52 -23.13
CA GLY A 218 7.01 -9.64 -24.28
C GLY A 218 6.53 -8.21 -24.07
N LEU A 219 6.34 -7.79 -22.82
CA LEU A 219 5.96 -6.42 -22.51
C LEU A 219 7.15 -5.45 -22.70
N PRO A 220 6.91 -4.22 -23.18
CA PRO A 220 7.99 -3.26 -23.44
C PRO A 220 8.54 -2.70 -22.12
N MET A 221 9.54 -3.37 -21.54
CA MET A 221 10.10 -3.05 -20.21
C MET A 221 10.55 -1.59 -20.04
N ALA A 222 11.04 -0.97 -21.12
CA ALA A 222 11.46 0.43 -21.11
C ALA A 222 10.29 1.43 -21.03
N ASP A 223 9.09 1.01 -21.42
CA ASP A 223 7.85 1.80 -21.38
C ASP A 223 7.03 1.55 -20.11
N ILE A 224 7.44 0.59 -19.28
CA ILE A 224 6.85 0.35 -17.97
C ILE A 224 7.61 1.18 -16.94
N ARG A 225 6.94 2.12 -16.29
CA ARG A 225 7.48 2.94 -15.21
C ARG A 225 7.36 2.17 -13.89
N TYR A 226 8.47 1.96 -13.19
CA TYR A 226 8.47 1.53 -11.80
C TYR A 226 8.61 2.78 -10.91
N ASP A 227 7.63 2.98 -10.05
CA ASP A 227 7.57 4.08 -9.09
C ASP A 227 7.49 3.46 -7.68
N ALA A 228 8.56 3.61 -6.91
CA ALA A 228 8.66 3.02 -5.58
C ALA A 228 7.69 3.65 -4.56
N ALA A 229 7.18 4.86 -4.84
CA ALA A 229 6.13 5.50 -4.04
C ALA A 229 4.72 5.13 -4.51
N PHE A 230 4.59 4.41 -5.63
CA PHE A 230 3.31 3.98 -6.15
C PHE A 230 2.74 2.81 -5.35
N GLY A 231 1.65 3.08 -4.63
CA GLY A 231 0.77 2.08 -4.04
C GLY A 231 -0.64 2.23 -4.59
N ARG A 232 -1.59 1.41 -4.09
CA ARG A 232 -3.02 1.60 -4.36
C ARG A 232 -3.79 1.77 -3.05
N PRO A 233 -4.86 2.59 -3.03
CA PRO A 233 -5.58 2.96 -1.79
C PRO A 233 -6.43 1.83 -1.20
N LEU A 234 -6.28 0.59 -1.70
CA LEU A 234 -7.02 -0.56 -1.23
C LEU A 234 -6.11 -1.39 -0.32
N ASP A 235 -6.43 -1.41 0.96
CA ASP A 235 -5.63 -2.04 2.03
C ASP A 235 -5.42 -3.55 1.86
N TYR A 236 -6.11 -4.20 0.90
CA TYR A 236 -6.00 -5.63 0.68
C TYR A 236 -4.79 -6.04 -0.17
N TYR A 237 -4.12 -5.11 -0.86
CA TYR A 237 -2.91 -5.44 -1.62
C TYR A 237 -1.75 -5.85 -0.69
N THR A 238 -0.88 -6.72 -1.20
CA THR A 238 0.20 -7.35 -0.42
C THR A 238 1.53 -7.43 -1.18
N GLY A 239 1.55 -7.10 -2.47
CA GLY A 239 2.74 -7.21 -3.32
C GLY A 239 2.68 -6.24 -4.48
N LEU A 240 2.90 -6.74 -5.71
CA LEU A 240 2.78 -5.94 -6.92
C LEU A 240 1.44 -5.23 -6.98
N VAL A 241 1.48 -3.96 -7.36
CA VAL A 241 0.34 -3.18 -7.79
C VAL A 241 0.66 -2.52 -9.12
N PHE A 242 -0.37 -2.31 -9.94
CA PHE A 242 -0.19 -1.68 -11.23
C PHE A 242 -1.41 -0.92 -11.69
N GLU A 243 -1.17 0.07 -12.54
CA GLU A 243 -2.19 0.75 -13.32
C GLU A 243 -1.72 0.89 -14.78
N ILE A 244 -2.68 0.82 -15.69
CA ILE A 244 -2.46 1.05 -17.12
C ILE A 244 -3.36 2.20 -17.55
N ALA A 245 -2.76 3.23 -18.14
CA ALA A 245 -3.44 4.38 -18.72
C ALA A 245 -3.09 4.54 -20.20
N ALA A 246 -3.78 5.42 -20.92
CA ALA A 246 -3.33 5.82 -22.25
C ALA A 246 -2.22 6.89 -22.13
N LYS A 247 -1.21 6.91 -23.02
CA LYS A 247 -0.01 7.80 -22.98
C LYS A 247 -0.29 9.33 -22.96
N ARG A 248 -1.54 9.79 -22.89
CA ARG A 248 -1.97 11.21 -22.81
C ARG A 248 -3.18 11.44 -21.90
N VAL A 249 -3.55 10.44 -21.10
CA VAL A 249 -4.72 10.48 -20.22
C VAL A 249 -4.27 9.97 -18.87
N GLU A 250 -4.35 10.81 -17.84
CA GLU A 250 -3.91 10.44 -16.49
C GLU A 250 -4.83 9.41 -15.83
N ARG A 251 -6.09 9.33 -16.27
CA ARG A 251 -7.07 8.44 -15.66
C ARG A 251 -6.80 6.98 -16.06
N PRO A 252 -6.62 6.05 -15.11
CA PRO A 252 -6.28 4.67 -15.44
C PRO A 252 -7.44 3.96 -16.15
N LEU A 253 -7.11 3.09 -17.11
CA LEU A 253 -8.02 2.23 -17.85
C LEU A 253 -8.10 0.83 -17.26
N ALA A 254 -7.01 0.37 -16.65
CA ALA A 254 -6.94 -0.86 -15.87
C ALA A 254 -6.16 -0.62 -14.57
N GLY A 255 -6.50 -1.38 -13.54
CA GLY A 255 -5.81 -1.36 -12.26
C GLY A 255 -5.89 -2.72 -11.60
N GLY A 256 -4.77 -3.17 -11.04
CA GLY A 256 -4.63 -4.51 -10.50
C GLY A 256 -3.50 -4.65 -9.50
N GLY A 257 -3.30 -5.87 -9.04
CA GLY A 257 -2.24 -6.22 -8.09
C GLY A 257 -2.49 -7.51 -7.33
N ARG A 258 -1.52 -7.87 -6.48
CA ARG A 258 -1.51 -9.08 -5.64
C ARG A 258 -2.10 -8.82 -4.26
N TYR A 259 -2.94 -9.74 -3.77
CA TYR A 259 -3.76 -9.59 -2.57
C TYR A 259 -3.87 -10.89 -1.74
N ASP A 260 -2.73 -11.47 -1.35
CA ASP A 260 -2.65 -12.81 -0.75
C ASP A 260 -3.41 -12.98 0.57
N ARG A 261 -3.75 -11.88 1.25
CA ARG A 261 -4.48 -11.89 2.53
C ARG A 261 -6.00 -11.90 2.37
N LEU A 262 -6.53 -11.52 1.20
CA LEU A 262 -7.95 -11.23 1.05
C LEU A 262 -8.82 -12.47 1.28
N LEU A 263 -8.44 -13.62 0.73
CA LEU A 263 -9.24 -14.85 0.83
C LEU A 263 -9.29 -15.38 2.27
N THR A 264 -8.20 -15.24 3.02
CA THR A 264 -8.17 -15.56 4.45
C THR A 264 -9.09 -14.64 5.25
N LEU A 265 -9.11 -13.33 4.96
CA LEU A 265 -10.04 -12.39 5.58
C LEU A 265 -11.52 -12.73 5.28
N LEU A 266 -11.78 -13.36 4.13
CA LEU A 266 -13.12 -13.83 3.73
C LEU A 266 -13.46 -15.24 4.25
N GLY A 267 -12.60 -15.84 5.07
CA GLY A 267 -12.89 -17.12 5.74
C GLY A 267 -12.28 -18.37 5.09
N ALA A 268 -11.35 -18.23 4.15
CA ALA A 268 -10.60 -19.38 3.63
C ALA A 268 -9.78 -20.05 4.76
N LYS A 269 -9.90 -21.38 4.88
CA LYS A 269 -9.22 -22.16 5.94
C LYS A 269 -7.71 -22.19 5.81
N THR A 270 -7.22 -22.04 4.59
CA THR A 270 -5.79 -21.98 4.26
C THR A 270 -5.51 -20.70 3.48
N PRO A 271 -4.30 -20.12 3.58
CA PRO A 271 -3.91 -18.99 2.73
C PRO A 271 -4.01 -19.35 1.25
N ILE A 272 -4.72 -18.51 0.49
CA ILE A 272 -4.87 -18.64 -0.96
C ILE A 272 -4.28 -17.37 -1.58
N PRO A 273 -3.11 -17.44 -2.24
CA PRO A 273 -2.54 -16.30 -2.93
C PRO A 273 -3.48 -15.85 -4.05
N GLY A 274 -3.48 -14.55 -4.33
CA GLY A 274 -4.40 -13.96 -5.30
C GLY A 274 -3.78 -12.80 -6.03
N VAL A 275 -3.98 -12.73 -7.35
CA VAL A 275 -3.63 -11.58 -8.17
C VAL A 275 -4.66 -11.39 -9.27
N GLY A 276 -4.96 -10.14 -9.59
CA GLY A 276 -5.86 -9.86 -10.69
C GLY A 276 -5.95 -8.38 -11.00
N PHE A 277 -6.86 -8.05 -11.90
CA PHE A 277 -7.08 -6.69 -12.36
C PHE A 277 -8.54 -6.47 -12.72
N SER A 278 -8.90 -5.20 -12.72
CA SER A 278 -10.17 -4.70 -13.25
C SER A 278 -9.90 -3.63 -14.31
N VAL A 279 -10.80 -3.54 -15.29
CA VAL A 279 -10.80 -2.50 -16.33
C VAL A 279 -12.05 -1.63 -16.20
N TRP A 280 -11.92 -0.35 -16.55
CA TRP A 280 -13.02 0.62 -16.56
C TRP A 280 -13.57 0.76 -17.98
N LEU A 281 -14.69 0.10 -18.25
CA LEU A 281 -15.25 0.02 -19.60
C LEU A 281 -15.74 1.37 -20.11
N ASP A 282 -16.30 2.20 -19.24
CA ASP A 282 -16.72 3.58 -19.53
C ASP A 282 -15.56 4.43 -20.07
N ARG A 283 -14.37 4.28 -19.48
CA ARG A 283 -13.17 5.02 -19.91
C ARG A 283 -12.62 4.51 -21.22
N ILE A 284 -12.66 3.20 -21.43
CA ILE A 284 -12.22 2.57 -22.68
C ILE A 284 -13.15 3.00 -23.82
N GLU A 285 -14.47 2.95 -23.62
CA GLU A 285 -15.47 3.38 -24.60
C GLU A 285 -15.30 4.85 -24.99
N ALA A 286 -15.15 5.74 -24.00
CA ALA A 286 -14.92 7.16 -24.25
C ALA A 286 -13.66 7.45 -25.09
N LEU A 287 -12.63 6.60 -25.03
CA LEU A 287 -11.46 6.71 -25.89
C LEU A 287 -11.70 6.17 -27.30
N ARG A 288 -12.48 5.09 -27.43
CA ARG A 288 -12.86 4.55 -28.75
C ARG A 288 -13.71 5.53 -29.54
N GLU A 289 -14.61 6.25 -28.88
CA GLU A 289 -15.44 7.28 -29.51
C GLU A 289 -14.63 8.47 -30.00
N LYS A 290 -13.64 8.94 -29.22
CA LYS A 290 -12.75 10.05 -29.62
C LYS A 290 -11.82 9.72 -30.78
N ALA A 291 -11.57 8.43 -31.03
CA ALA A 291 -10.70 7.96 -32.10
C ALA A 291 -11.44 7.70 -33.43
N ARG A 292 -12.78 7.81 -33.44
CA ARG A 292 -13.62 7.78 -34.64
C ARG A 292 -13.79 9.16 -35.23
#